data_AF-A0A445K1T7-F1
#
_entry.id   AF-A0A445K1T7-F1
#
_cell.length_a   1.000
_cell.length_b   1.000
_cell.length_c   1.000
_cell.angle_alpha   90.00
_cell.angle_beta   90.00
_cell.angle_gamma   90.00
#
_symmetry.space_group_name_H-M   'P 1'
#
loop_
_entity.id
_entity.type
_entity.pdbx_description
1 polymer ?
#
loop_
_entity_poly.entity_id
_entity_poly.type
_entity_poly.pdbx_seq_one_letter_code
_entity_poly.pdbx_strand_id
1 'polypeptide(L)'
;MYMYSSISFSTSVLINPRKIQTLGIPSTTMSWACKKCTFVNPPSQKGECEICFSPASPSASGPSSSSSPPKWSCKACTFLNPYNNPSCEVCGTRCPVLSLSNLTDLNDATDHDSSVGSVFFPLRTCKKRKAIDDDDDSSEVKVKPSDKATDITGDENIDSGKAFKILSYNVWFREDLELHKRMKAIGDLVQFHSPDFICFQEVTPNIYDIFKRSTWWSGYRCSVSSEMDYSRPYFCMVLSKLPVKSFSKKPFSNSIMGRELCIAEVEAARGTSLVIATSHLESPSPGPPKWDQMFSKERVVQANEAINLLKKQPNVVFGGDMNWNDNLDGQYPLQDGWVDAWSQLRPNENGWTYDTKANQMLTGNRTVQKRLDRFICRLTDFKITSVDMIGMEAIPGVSYNKEKKVRKEIKQLVLPILPSDHYGLLLTISSK
;
A
#
# COMPACT_ATOMS: atom_id res chain seq x y z
N MET A 1 -58.32 9.01 -57.48
CA MET A 1 -57.63 10.31 -57.65
C MET A 1 -56.14 10.04 -57.47
N TYR A 2 -55.40 10.08 -58.60
CA TYR A 2 -53.94 10.09 -58.85
C TYR A 2 -52.97 9.87 -57.65
N MET A 3 -52.12 8.83 -57.57
CA MET A 3 -50.89 8.45 -58.31
C MET A 3 -49.69 9.45 -58.31
N TYR A 4 -48.48 8.88 -58.15
CA TYR A 4 -47.09 9.40 -58.32
C TYR A 4 -46.51 10.24 -57.15
N SER A 5 -45.21 10.26 -56.84
CA SER A 5 -44.00 9.50 -57.20
C SER A 5 -42.84 10.07 -56.37
N SER A 6 -41.84 9.22 -56.11
CA SER A 6 -40.50 9.52 -55.58
C SER A 6 -39.78 10.65 -56.31
N ILE A 7 -38.98 11.45 -55.58
CA ILE A 7 -37.79 12.12 -56.11
C ILE A 7 -36.65 12.03 -55.09
N SER A 8 -35.66 11.22 -55.45
CA SER A 8 -34.30 11.19 -54.93
C SER A 8 -33.48 12.31 -55.57
N PHE A 9 -32.75 13.09 -54.77
CA PHE A 9 -31.69 13.97 -55.28
C PHE A 9 -30.33 13.47 -54.79
N SER A 10 -29.61 12.83 -55.71
CA SER A 10 -28.15 12.76 -55.72
C SER A 10 -27.60 14.07 -56.26
N THR A 11 -26.70 14.70 -55.53
CA THR A 11 -25.80 15.72 -56.06
C THR A 11 -24.36 15.32 -55.76
N SER A 12 -23.74 14.71 -56.77
CA SER A 12 -22.31 14.57 -56.94
C SER A 12 -21.70 15.94 -57.26
N VAL A 13 -20.80 16.42 -56.41
CA VAL A 13 -19.95 17.59 -56.72
C VAL A 13 -18.55 17.11 -57.06
N LEU A 14 -18.17 17.36 -58.32
CA LEU A 14 -16.83 17.25 -58.87
C LEU A 14 -15.91 18.28 -58.20
N ILE A 15 -14.74 17.84 -57.73
CA ILE A 15 -13.66 18.71 -57.25
C ILE A 15 -12.51 18.63 -58.25
N ASN A 16 -12.13 19.77 -58.86
CA ASN A 16 -10.83 19.96 -59.51
C ASN A 16 -10.12 21.15 -58.81
N PRO A 17 -8.78 21.13 -58.66
CA PRO A 17 -8.08 21.74 -57.54
C PRO A 17 -7.58 23.16 -57.84
N ARG A 18 -7.18 23.83 -56.74
CA ARG A 18 -6.46 25.12 -56.62
C ARG A 18 -7.33 26.35 -56.34
N LYS A 19 -7.59 26.56 -55.05
CA LYS A 19 -7.27 27.84 -54.41
C LYS A 19 -7.14 27.65 -52.90
N ILE A 20 -5.99 28.10 -52.40
CA ILE A 20 -5.56 28.02 -51.00
C ILE A 20 -6.37 29.06 -50.20
N GLN A 21 -7.12 28.60 -49.20
CA GLN A 21 -7.54 29.40 -48.04
C GLN A 21 -7.57 28.48 -46.82
N THR A 22 -6.61 28.68 -45.94
CA THR A 22 -6.50 28.03 -44.63
C THR A 22 -7.58 28.54 -43.70
N LEU A 23 -8.62 27.74 -43.47
CA LEU A 23 -9.54 27.88 -42.34
C LEU A 23 -9.15 26.83 -41.30
N GLY A 24 -8.81 27.31 -40.11
CA GLY A 24 -8.29 26.51 -39.00
C GLY A 24 -9.31 25.52 -38.44
N ILE A 25 -8.83 24.32 -38.15
CA ILE A 25 -9.52 23.27 -37.40
C ILE A 25 -9.56 23.68 -35.91
N PRO A 26 -10.69 23.57 -35.20
CA PRO A 26 -10.72 23.82 -33.75
C PRO A 26 -9.93 22.73 -33.02
N SER A 27 -8.91 23.16 -32.28
CA SER A 27 -8.05 22.31 -31.46
C SER A 27 -8.84 21.64 -30.33
N THR A 28 -8.84 20.30 -30.32
CA THR A 28 -9.37 19.48 -29.23
C THR A 28 -8.43 19.64 -28.03
N THR A 29 -8.88 20.35 -26.99
CA THR A 29 -8.08 20.61 -25.79
C THR A 29 -8.10 19.38 -24.88
N MET A 30 -6.95 18.76 -24.62
CA MET A 30 -6.83 17.56 -23.78
C MET A 30 -6.56 17.95 -22.32
N SER A 31 -7.21 17.24 -21.39
CA SER A 31 -6.91 17.26 -19.95
C SER A 31 -5.55 16.63 -19.65
N TRP A 32 -4.92 16.97 -18.52
CA TRP A 32 -3.58 16.45 -18.15
C TRP A 32 -3.50 15.97 -16.69
N ALA A 33 -2.89 14.79 -16.49
CA ALA A 33 -2.70 14.21 -15.16
C ALA A 33 -1.45 14.78 -14.46
N CYS A 34 -1.60 15.22 -13.21
CA CYS A 34 -0.49 15.73 -12.41
C CYS A 34 0.51 14.62 -12.06
N LYS A 35 1.79 14.79 -12.37
CA LYS A 35 2.81 13.77 -12.04
C LYS A 35 3.10 13.58 -10.55
N LYS A 36 2.60 14.49 -9.71
CA LYS A 36 2.85 14.49 -8.26
C LYS A 36 1.70 13.86 -7.46
N CYS A 37 0.45 14.13 -7.85
CA CYS A 37 -0.74 13.61 -7.15
C CYS A 37 -1.73 12.86 -8.06
N THR A 38 -1.41 12.69 -9.34
CA THR A 38 -2.20 11.98 -10.36
C THR A 38 -3.55 12.58 -10.74
N PHE A 39 -3.96 13.69 -10.11
CA PHE A 39 -5.21 14.39 -10.45
C PHE A 39 -5.25 14.86 -11.92
N VAL A 40 -6.36 14.58 -12.61
CA VAL A 40 -6.58 14.94 -14.01
C VAL A 40 -7.17 16.35 -14.08
N ASN A 41 -6.33 17.32 -14.45
CA ASN A 41 -6.71 18.71 -14.54
C ASN A 41 -7.52 18.98 -15.81
N PRO A 42 -8.61 19.79 -15.74
CA PRO A 42 -9.42 20.13 -16.90
C PRO A 42 -8.62 20.98 -17.90
N PRO A 43 -9.03 21.03 -19.19
CA PRO A 43 -8.27 21.75 -20.22
C PRO A 43 -8.16 23.27 -20.02
N SER A 44 -9.01 23.84 -19.16
CA SER A 44 -8.95 25.25 -18.70
C SER A 44 -7.78 25.52 -17.77
N GLN A 45 -7.24 24.50 -17.09
CA GLN A 45 -6.18 24.62 -16.09
C GLN A 45 -4.82 24.32 -16.73
N LYS A 46 -4.02 25.35 -17.02
CA LYS A 46 -2.83 25.25 -17.88
C LYS A 46 -1.47 25.38 -17.17
N GLY A 47 -1.44 25.90 -15.95
CA GLY A 47 -0.17 26.27 -15.27
C GLY A 47 0.22 25.37 -14.11
N GLU A 48 -0.74 24.88 -13.35
CA GLU A 48 -0.50 24.10 -12.13
C GLU A 48 -1.70 23.21 -11.81
N CYS A 49 -1.46 22.15 -11.04
CA CYS A 49 -2.50 21.21 -10.69
C CYS A 49 -3.48 21.83 -9.68
N GLU A 50 -4.79 21.73 -9.93
CA GLU A 50 -5.83 22.33 -9.09
C GLU A 50 -5.85 21.80 -7.65
N ILE A 51 -5.45 20.53 -7.46
CA ILE A 51 -5.49 19.88 -6.14
C ILE A 51 -4.22 20.11 -5.32
N CYS A 52 -3.05 20.13 -5.96
CA CYS A 52 -1.77 20.14 -5.25
C CYS A 52 -0.84 21.29 -5.67
N PHE A 53 -1.31 22.20 -6.53
CA PHE A 53 -0.62 23.37 -7.06
C PHE A 53 0.76 23.06 -7.68
N SER A 54 0.97 21.80 -8.08
CA SER A 54 2.22 21.40 -8.73
C SER A 54 2.19 21.80 -10.20
N PRO A 55 3.25 22.45 -10.73
CA PRO A 55 3.23 23.03 -12.07
C PRO A 55 3.02 21.97 -13.17
N ALA A 56 2.31 22.36 -14.23
CA ALA A 56 2.21 21.57 -15.46
C ALA A 56 3.60 21.48 -16.09
N SER A 57 4.15 20.29 -16.26
CA SER A 57 5.50 20.13 -16.84
C SER A 57 5.52 20.68 -18.28
N PRO A 58 6.52 21.49 -18.67
CA PRO A 58 6.60 21.99 -20.04
C PRO A 58 7.15 20.92 -20.99
N SER A 59 6.58 20.86 -22.20
CA SER A 59 7.15 20.13 -23.33
C SER A 59 8.50 20.76 -23.72
N ALA A 60 9.49 19.91 -24.00
CA ALA A 60 10.90 20.29 -24.07
C ALA A 60 11.26 21.17 -25.30
N SER A 61 12.01 22.24 -25.06
CA SER A 61 13.02 22.82 -25.97
C SER A 61 13.89 23.84 -25.21
N GLY A 62 15.21 23.60 -25.14
CA GLY A 62 16.20 24.48 -24.46
C GLY A 62 16.78 25.57 -25.38
N PRO A 63 18.01 26.09 -25.14
CA PRO A 63 18.69 26.46 -23.88
C PRO A 63 19.15 27.94 -23.88
N SER A 64 19.48 28.55 -22.72
CA SER A 64 20.43 29.70 -22.63
C SER A 64 20.81 30.03 -21.18
N SER A 65 22.10 30.30 -20.99
CA SER A 65 22.82 30.61 -19.76
C SER A 65 22.55 32.02 -19.22
N SER A 66 22.24 32.13 -17.93
CA SER A 66 22.46 33.36 -17.15
C SER A 66 22.95 33.00 -15.75
N SER A 67 24.07 33.62 -15.36
CA SER A 67 24.75 33.43 -14.08
C SER A 67 23.81 33.80 -12.93
N SER A 68 23.25 32.78 -12.27
CA SER A 68 22.38 32.97 -11.13
C SER A 68 23.22 33.25 -9.88
N PRO A 69 22.76 34.11 -8.95
CA PRO A 69 23.44 34.35 -7.68
C PRO A 69 23.62 33.03 -6.91
N PRO A 70 24.67 32.89 -6.08
CA PRO A 70 24.94 31.65 -5.36
C PRO A 70 23.70 31.27 -4.53
N LYS A 71 23.30 30.01 -4.64
CA LYS A 71 22.16 29.42 -3.92
C LYS A 71 22.67 28.30 -3.05
N TRP A 72 22.08 28.14 -1.87
CA TRP A 72 22.38 27.01 -1.00
C TRP A 72 21.22 26.01 -1.03
N SER A 73 21.56 24.73 -1.21
CA SER A 73 20.55 23.66 -1.17
C SER A 73 20.20 23.36 0.28
N CYS A 74 18.91 23.39 0.58
CA CYS A 74 18.39 23.05 1.89
C CYS A 74 18.67 21.58 2.22
N LYS A 75 19.43 21.31 3.28
CA LYS A 75 19.75 19.92 3.66
C LYS A 75 18.54 19.07 4.05
N ALA A 76 17.39 19.69 4.36
CA ALA A 76 16.17 19.00 4.76
C ALA A 76 15.19 18.73 3.60
N CYS A 77 15.08 19.64 2.63
CA CYS A 77 14.12 19.52 1.53
C CYS A 77 14.73 19.73 0.14
N THR A 78 16.05 19.86 0.06
CA THR A 78 16.88 20.06 -1.14
C THR A 78 16.62 21.35 -1.93
N PHE A 79 15.60 22.13 -1.56
CA PHE A 79 15.25 23.41 -2.18
C PHE A 79 16.43 24.38 -2.20
N LEU A 80 16.69 24.98 -3.37
CA LEU A 80 17.81 25.91 -3.59
C LEU A 80 17.39 27.33 -3.21
N ASN A 81 17.78 27.74 -2.00
CA ASN A 81 17.47 29.06 -1.47
C ASN A 81 18.53 30.08 -1.91
N PRO A 82 18.15 31.35 -2.09
CA PRO A 82 19.11 32.46 -2.16
C PRO A 82 20.08 32.47 -0.96
N TYR A 83 21.37 32.78 -1.18
CA TYR A 83 22.39 32.75 -0.12
C TYR A 83 22.14 33.72 1.04
N ASN A 84 21.41 34.81 0.81
CA ASN A 84 21.06 35.80 1.82
C ASN A 84 19.89 35.37 2.73
N ASN A 85 19.21 34.26 2.44
CA ASN A 85 18.13 33.77 3.29
C ASN A 85 18.66 32.94 4.47
N PRO A 86 18.40 33.36 5.73
CA PRO A 86 18.88 32.65 6.92
C PRO A 86 18.14 31.33 7.17
N SER A 87 16.99 31.12 6.53
CA SER A 87 16.15 29.93 6.62
C SER A 87 15.56 29.57 5.27
N CYS A 88 15.30 28.28 5.06
CA CYS A 88 14.74 27.77 3.82
C CYS A 88 13.29 28.20 3.68
N GLU A 89 12.93 28.83 2.55
CA GLU A 89 11.58 29.38 2.32
C GLU A 89 10.49 28.30 2.30
N VAL A 90 10.85 27.06 1.95
CA VAL A 90 9.90 25.95 1.81
C VAL A 90 9.64 25.22 3.12
N CYS A 91 10.64 25.12 4.01
CA CYS A 91 10.52 24.25 5.19
C CYS A 91 11.05 24.87 6.49
N GLY A 92 11.47 26.13 6.46
CA GLY A 92 12.01 26.86 7.61
C GLY A 92 13.37 26.37 8.10
N THR A 93 14.00 25.38 7.44
CA THR A 93 15.29 24.83 7.87
C THR A 93 16.39 25.87 7.73
N ARG A 94 17.14 26.15 8.81
CA ARG A 94 18.17 27.20 8.80
C ARG A 94 19.32 26.93 7.83
N CYS A 95 19.84 27.99 7.23
CA CYS A 95 21.04 27.95 6.40
C CYS A 95 22.24 27.49 7.24
N PRO A 96 22.95 26.41 6.86
CA PRO A 96 24.09 25.91 7.62
C PRO A 96 25.26 26.90 7.72
N VAL A 97 25.33 27.87 6.79
CA VAL A 97 26.51 28.75 6.64
C VAL A 97 26.33 30.10 7.34
N LEU A 98 25.13 30.43 7.81
CA LEU A 98 24.82 31.70 8.49
C LEU A 98 24.67 31.57 10.02
N SER A 99 24.91 30.38 10.59
CA SER A 99 24.67 30.11 12.03
C SER A 99 25.82 30.52 12.99
N LEU A 100 26.68 31.48 12.64
CA LEU A 100 27.66 32.02 13.60
C LEU A 100 27.34 33.43 14.12
N SER A 101 26.20 34.01 13.77
CA SER A 101 25.86 35.35 14.21
C SER A 101 24.40 35.43 14.66
N ASN A 102 24.23 35.79 15.93
CA ASN A 102 23.04 36.38 16.56
C ASN A 102 22.03 35.42 17.21
N LEU A 103 22.23 35.32 18.52
CA LEU A 103 21.33 34.80 19.55
C LEU A 103 20.62 36.02 20.16
N THR A 104 19.30 36.17 20.00
CA THR A 104 18.41 36.89 20.93
C THR A 104 16.94 36.67 20.59
N ASP A 105 16.21 36.26 21.64
CA ASP A 105 14.84 36.61 22.03
C ASP A 105 13.57 35.96 21.45
N LEU A 106 12.68 35.78 22.43
CA LEU A 106 11.44 35.02 22.57
C LEU A 106 10.23 35.78 22.03
N ASN A 107 9.16 35.06 21.67
CA ASN A 107 7.87 35.24 22.33
C ASN A 107 6.85 34.13 22.05
N ASP A 108 6.00 33.95 23.05
CA ASP A 108 5.02 32.89 23.34
C ASP A 108 3.65 33.19 22.72
N ALA A 109 2.92 32.17 22.25
CA ALA A 109 1.47 32.21 22.03
C ALA A 109 0.85 30.81 21.82
N THR A 110 0.28 30.29 22.92
CA THR A 110 -1.00 29.56 23.08
C THR A 110 -1.39 28.40 22.15
N ASP A 111 -1.52 27.24 22.79
CA ASP A 111 -2.03 25.94 22.33
C ASP A 111 -3.53 25.93 21.94
N HIS A 112 -3.82 25.32 20.80
CA HIS A 112 -5.07 24.61 20.52
C HIS A 112 -4.77 23.51 19.48
N ASP A 113 -4.41 22.30 19.91
CA ASP A 113 -3.97 21.23 19.00
C ASP A 113 -4.91 20.01 18.99
N SER A 114 -5.77 19.98 17.98
CA SER A 114 -6.57 18.84 17.51
C SER A 114 -5.68 17.83 16.76
N SER A 115 -4.80 17.12 17.47
CA SER A 115 -3.84 16.21 16.81
C SER A 115 -4.30 14.75 16.75
N VAL A 116 -5.22 14.44 15.83
CA VAL A 116 -5.43 13.05 15.34
C VAL A 116 -4.39 12.68 14.26
N GLY A 117 -3.58 13.63 13.78
CA GLY A 117 -2.68 13.44 12.64
C GLY A 117 -1.24 13.00 12.94
N SER A 118 -0.85 12.73 14.18
CA SER A 118 0.55 12.35 14.49
C SER A 118 0.94 10.90 14.13
N VAL A 119 0.01 10.10 13.60
CA VAL A 119 0.25 8.69 13.23
C VAL A 119 0.74 8.52 11.79
N PHE A 120 0.59 9.54 10.93
CA PHE A 120 0.84 9.43 9.47
C PHE A 120 1.91 10.40 8.92
N PHE A 121 2.83 10.91 9.75
CA PHE A 121 3.93 11.75 9.26
C PHE A 121 5.21 10.96 8.93
N PRO A 122 5.89 11.27 7.80
CA PRO A 122 7.27 10.90 7.58
C PRO A 122 8.19 11.94 8.26
N LEU A 123 8.96 11.55 9.29
CA LEU A 123 9.91 12.46 9.95
C LEU A 123 11.28 11.83 10.28
N ARG A 124 12.28 12.39 9.58
CA ARG A 124 13.65 12.83 9.96
C ARG A 124 14.67 11.84 10.57
N THR A 125 15.75 11.67 9.81
CA THR A 125 17.00 10.94 10.11
C THR A 125 17.91 11.63 11.15
N CYS A 126 18.34 10.88 12.16
CA CYS A 126 19.46 11.23 13.04
C CYS A 126 20.83 10.90 12.40
N LYS A 127 21.85 11.69 12.78
CA LYS A 127 23.19 11.75 12.18
C LYS A 127 24.03 10.52 12.55
N LYS A 128 24.62 9.86 11.54
CA LYS A 128 25.66 8.83 11.68
C LYS A 128 26.86 9.37 12.46
N ARG A 129 27.29 8.65 13.51
CA ARG A 129 28.66 8.70 14.01
C ARG A 129 29.41 7.46 13.50
N LYS A 130 30.69 7.66 13.22
CA LYS A 130 31.64 6.73 12.56
C LYS A 130 31.68 5.36 13.23
N ALA A 131 31.71 4.32 12.40
CA ALA A 131 32.15 2.98 12.77
C ALA A 131 33.67 2.98 12.95
N ILE A 132 34.14 2.25 13.95
CA ILE A 132 35.51 1.81 14.14
C ILE A 132 35.45 0.29 13.93
N ASP A 133 36.30 -0.21 13.04
CA ASP A 133 36.55 -1.63 12.80
C ASP A 133 37.17 -2.28 14.05
N ASP A 134 36.82 -3.54 14.35
CA ASP A 134 37.71 -4.51 14.99
C ASP A 134 37.13 -5.93 14.91
N ASP A 135 38.05 -6.88 15.03
CA ASP A 135 38.14 -8.21 14.44
C ASP A 135 37.24 -9.35 14.98
N ASP A 136 37.07 -10.32 14.07
CA ASP A 136 37.23 -11.79 14.20
C ASP A 136 37.02 -12.46 15.57
N ASP A 137 36.07 -13.41 15.64
CA ASP A 137 36.37 -14.77 16.11
C ASP A 137 35.26 -15.73 15.66
N SER A 138 35.69 -16.87 15.11
CA SER A 138 34.86 -17.91 14.51
C SER A 138 35.02 -19.20 15.30
N SER A 139 33.91 -19.75 15.80
CA SER A 139 33.89 -21.10 16.35
C SER A 139 32.77 -21.91 15.73
N GLU A 140 33.15 -22.71 14.73
CA GLU A 140 32.37 -23.77 14.10
C GLU A 140 31.97 -24.84 15.12
N VAL A 141 30.70 -25.27 15.09
CA VAL A 141 30.29 -26.59 15.59
C VAL A 141 29.55 -27.31 14.47
N LYS A 142 30.25 -28.30 13.89
CA LYS A 142 29.73 -29.27 12.92
C LYS A 142 28.74 -30.22 13.59
N VAL A 143 27.55 -30.37 13.00
CA VAL A 143 26.70 -31.55 13.21
C VAL A 143 26.33 -32.12 11.83
N LYS A 144 26.70 -33.39 11.61
CA LYS A 144 26.47 -34.16 10.38
C LYS A 144 24.99 -34.57 10.23
N PRO A 145 24.46 -34.68 9.00
CA PRO A 145 23.14 -35.23 8.74
C PRO A 145 23.20 -36.76 8.67
N SER A 146 22.14 -37.42 9.16
CA SER A 146 21.92 -38.86 8.97
C SER A 146 20.70 -39.05 8.08
N ASP A 147 20.95 -39.48 6.84
CA ASP A 147 19.95 -39.97 5.91
C ASP A 147 19.41 -41.34 6.39
N LYS A 148 18.09 -41.49 6.41
CA LYS A 148 17.43 -42.80 6.29
C LYS A 148 16.15 -42.66 5.50
N ALA A 149 16.23 -43.03 4.23
CA ALA A 149 15.09 -43.32 3.38
C ALA A 149 14.46 -44.66 3.81
N THR A 150 13.13 -44.68 3.91
CA THR A 150 12.37 -45.92 3.87
C THR A 150 11.08 -45.65 3.11
N ASP A 151 10.96 -46.34 1.99
CA ASP A 151 9.85 -46.38 1.06
C ASP A 151 8.88 -47.46 1.54
N ILE A 152 7.64 -47.10 1.88
CA ILE A 152 6.52 -48.06 2.03
C ILE A 152 5.26 -47.43 1.43
N THR A 153 4.94 -47.97 0.25
CA THR A 153 3.65 -48.15 -0.40
C THR A 153 2.37 -47.78 0.36
N GLY A 154 1.57 -46.94 -0.29
CA GLY A 154 0.11 -47.02 -0.49
C GLY A 154 -0.75 -47.58 0.62
N ASP A 155 -1.59 -46.69 1.18
CA ASP A 155 -2.94 -47.07 1.57
C ASP A 155 -3.89 -45.91 1.29
N GLU A 156 -4.96 -46.20 0.55
CA GLU A 156 -6.08 -45.29 0.34
C GLU A 156 -6.75 -45.03 1.69
N ASN A 157 -6.80 -43.78 2.14
CA ASN A 157 -7.62 -43.44 3.30
C ASN A 157 -8.15 -42.01 3.19
N ILE A 158 -9.44 -41.97 2.82
CA ILE A 158 -10.43 -40.93 3.09
C ILE A 158 -10.02 -39.54 2.62
N ASP A 159 -10.69 -39.01 1.60
CA ASP A 159 -10.63 -37.59 1.19
C ASP A 159 -11.01 -36.69 2.38
N SER A 160 -10.05 -36.47 3.28
CA SER A 160 -10.10 -35.39 4.25
C SER A 160 -10.01 -34.13 3.41
N GLY A 161 -11.18 -33.61 3.04
CA GLY A 161 -11.34 -32.59 2.01
C GLY A 161 -10.23 -31.54 2.06
N LYS A 162 -9.56 -31.34 0.93
CA LYS A 162 -8.40 -30.45 0.79
C LYS A 162 -8.66 -29.11 1.48
N ALA A 163 -7.81 -28.77 2.46
CA ALA A 163 -7.85 -27.49 3.15
C ALA A 163 -6.82 -26.52 2.54
N PHE A 164 -7.17 -25.24 2.49
CA PHE A 164 -6.30 -24.16 2.05
C PHE A 164 -6.12 -23.13 3.14
N LYS A 165 -4.88 -22.71 3.35
CA LYS A 165 -4.51 -21.61 4.25
C LYS A 165 -4.22 -20.34 3.46
N ILE A 166 -4.84 -19.23 3.85
CA ILE A 166 -4.69 -17.92 3.22
C ILE A 166 -4.21 -16.94 4.29
N LEU A 167 -3.04 -16.34 4.06
CA LEU A 167 -2.49 -15.28 4.92
C LEU A 167 -2.79 -13.91 4.31
N SER A 168 -3.31 -12.97 5.10
CA SER A 168 -3.31 -11.54 4.79
C SER A 168 -2.45 -10.78 5.79
N TYR A 169 -1.56 -9.91 5.31
CA TYR A 169 -0.66 -9.16 6.18
C TYR A 169 -0.23 -7.81 5.56
N ASN A 170 -0.61 -6.69 6.18
CA ASN A 170 0.04 -5.40 5.96
C ASN A 170 1.45 -5.42 6.59
N VAL A 171 2.50 -5.37 5.77
CA VAL A 171 3.89 -5.57 6.24
C VAL A 171 4.54 -4.29 6.79
N TRP A 172 3.83 -3.17 6.73
CA TRP A 172 4.25 -1.85 7.15
C TRP A 172 5.46 -1.30 6.39
N PHE A 173 5.23 -0.34 5.50
CA PHE A 173 6.28 0.26 4.66
C PHE A 173 7.27 1.16 5.41
N ARG A 174 7.22 1.23 6.75
CA ARG A 174 8.18 2.00 7.56
C ARG A 174 9.57 1.32 7.58
N GLU A 175 10.39 1.64 6.59
CA GLU A 175 11.70 1.01 6.37
C GLU A 175 12.81 1.45 7.33
N ASP A 176 12.68 2.59 7.99
CA ASP A 176 13.69 3.09 8.95
C ASP A 176 13.71 2.32 10.29
N LEU A 177 12.77 1.39 10.49
CA LEU A 177 12.60 0.65 11.73
C LEU A 177 12.85 -0.85 11.51
N GLU A 178 14.11 -1.26 11.72
CA GLU A 178 14.61 -2.65 11.68
C GLU A 178 14.07 -3.51 10.53
N LEU A 179 13.98 -2.91 9.33
CA LEU A 179 13.35 -3.50 8.13
C LEU A 179 13.69 -4.98 7.91
N HIS A 180 14.99 -5.33 7.88
CA HIS A 180 15.42 -6.69 7.63
C HIS A 180 14.95 -7.68 8.70
N LYS A 181 14.99 -7.30 9.98
CA LYS A 181 14.55 -8.15 11.08
C LYS A 181 13.04 -8.32 11.06
N ARG A 182 12.29 -7.25 10.79
CA ARG A 182 10.83 -7.29 10.63
C ARG A 182 10.42 -8.20 9.47
N MET A 183 11.00 -8.01 8.29
CA MET A 183 10.68 -8.82 7.12
C MET A 183 11.12 -10.27 7.28
N LYS A 184 12.24 -10.52 7.97
CA LYS A 184 12.62 -11.89 8.37
C LYS A 184 11.57 -12.51 9.28
N ALA A 185 11.10 -11.81 10.31
CA ALA A 185 10.07 -12.32 11.22
C ALA A 185 8.75 -12.63 10.50
N ILE A 186 8.32 -11.79 9.54
CA ILE A 186 7.18 -12.10 8.65
C ILE A 186 7.48 -13.36 7.81
N GLY A 187 8.69 -13.49 7.27
CA GLY A 187 9.12 -14.69 6.55
C GLY A 187 9.13 -15.96 7.40
N ASP A 188 9.52 -15.87 8.67
CA ASP A 188 9.49 -16.98 9.62
C ASP A 188 8.03 -17.41 9.89
N LEU A 189 7.08 -16.46 10.00
CA LEU A 189 5.63 -16.76 10.08
C LEU A 189 5.11 -17.45 8.82
N VAL A 190 5.55 -17.02 7.64
CA VAL A 190 5.20 -17.66 6.37
C VAL A 190 5.70 -19.11 6.35
N GLN A 191 6.94 -19.37 6.77
CA GLN A 191 7.47 -20.73 6.85
C GLN A 191 6.71 -21.59 7.85
N PHE A 192 6.46 -21.06 9.05
CA PHE A 192 5.80 -21.77 10.13
C PHE A 192 4.36 -22.17 9.78
N HIS A 193 3.56 -21.22 9.28
CA HIS A 193 2.16 -21.49 8.94
C HIS A 193 2.00 -22.13 7.56
N SER A 194 3.00 -21.98 6.68
CA SER A 194 3.04 -22.55 5.34
C SER A 194 1.74 -22.32 4.54
N PRO A 195 1.25 -21.07 4.43
CA PRO A 195 -0.02 -20.78 3.76
C PRO A 195 0.03 -21.16 2.27
N ASP A 196 -1.08 -21.58 1.70
CA ASP A 196 -1.20 -21.87 0.26
C ASP A 196 -1.25 -20.59 -0.57
N PHE A 197 -1.80 -19.53 0.02
CA PHE A 197 -1.90 -18.20 -0.58
C PHE A 197 -1.50 -17.11 0.40
N ILE A 198 -0.87 -16.06 -0.10
CA ILE A 198 -0.45 -14.92 0.72
C ILE A 198 -0.89 -13.62 0.03
N CYS A 199 -1.47 -12.74 0.81
CA CYS A 199 -1.95 -11.42 0.43
C CYS A 199 -1.17 -10.38 1.26
N PHE A 200 -0.13 -9.77 0.67
CA PHE A 200 0.62 -8.71 1.33
C PHE A 200 0.17 -7.32 0.85
N GLN A 201 0.13 -6.37 1.79
CA GLN A 201 -0.09 -4.94 1.54
C GLN A 201 1.14 -4.16 2.00
N GLU A 202 1.31 -2.92 1.52
CA GLU A 202 2.44 -2.04 1.87
C GLU A 202 3.83 -2.60 1.51
N VAL A 203 3.90 -3.44 0.49
CA VAL A 203 5.18 -3.96 0.00
C VAL A 203 5.87 -2.88 -0.81
N THR A 204 7.05 -2.43 -0.35
CA THR A 204 7.94 -1.55 -1.10
C THR A 204 8.88 -2.36 -2.01
N PRO A 205 9.59 -1.75 -2.98
CA PRO A 205 10.63 -2.43 -3.74
C PRO A 205 11.71 -3.09 -2.87
N ASN A 206 12.15 -2.43 -1.78
CA ASN A 206 13.15 -2.99 -0.87
C ASN A 206 12.61 -4.21 -0.10
N ILE A 207 11.36 -4.14 0.38
CA ILE A 207 10.70 -5.27 1.05
C ILE A 207 10.54 -6.44 0.08
N TYR A 208 10.09 -6.17 -1.14
CA TYR A 208 9.95 -7.19 -2.18
C TYR A 208 11.28 -7.89 -2.46
N ASP A 209 12.38 -7.14 -2.56
CA ASP A 209 13.71 -7.72 -2.76
C ASP A 209 14.19 -8.57 -1.56
N ILE A 210 13.83 -8.19 -0.32
CA ILE A 210 14.09 -9.02 0.87
C ILE A 210 13.30 -10.33 0.79
N PHE A 211 12.00 -10.25 0.46
CA PHE A 211 11.17 -11.45 0.30
C PHE A 211 11.68 -12.36 -0.82
N LYS A 212 12.11 -11.81 -1.96
CA LYS A 212 12.69 -12.60 -3.06
C LYS A 212 13.93 -13.40 -2.67
N ARG A 213 14.71 -12.90 -1.70
CA ARG A 213 15.90 -13.61 -1.17
C ARG A 213 15.56 -14.60 -0.05
N SER A 214 14.32 -14.63 0.42
CA SER A 214 13.92 -15.52 1.50
C SER A 214 13.73 -16.95 0.99
N THR A 215 14.07 -17.95 1.80
CA THR A 215 14.04 -19.36 1.39
C THR A 215 12.64 -19.90 1.09
N TRP A 216 11.59 -19.26 1.61
CA TRP A 216 10.20 -19.63 1.30
C TRP A 216 9.75 -19.15 -0.08
N TRP A 217 10.43 -18.18 -0.69
CA TRP A 217 9.99 -17.52 -1.92
C TRP A 217 9.79 -18.48 -3.10
N SER A 218 10.72 -19.42 -3.29
CA SER A 218 10.69 -20.37 -4.40
C SER A 218 9.49 -21.31 -4.39
N GLY A 219 8.79 -21.43 -3.25
CA GLY A 219 7.55 -22.19 -3.14
C GLY A 219 6.33 -21.49 -3.72
N TYR A 220 6.44 -20.22 -4.11
CA TYR A 220 5.30 -19.40 -4.53
C TYR A 220 5.48 -18.80 -5.91
N ARG A 221 4.36 -18.74 -6.65
CA ARG A 221 4.19 -17.87 -7.81
C ARG A 221 3.72 -16.51 -7.33
N CYS A 222 4.23 -15.44 -7.92
CA CYS A 222 4.00 -14.07 -7.47
C CYS A 222 3.25 -13.24 -8.53
N SER A 223 2.29 -12.43 -8.10
CA SER A 223 1.52 -11.53 -8.98
C SER A 223 2.29 -10.29 -9.46
N VAL A 224 3.49 -10.05 -8.92
CA VAL A 224 4.34 -8.90 -9.26
C VAL A 224 5.32 -9.35 -10.32
N SER A 225 5.17 -8.85 -11.55
CA SER A 225 5.92 -9.35 -12.71
C SER A 225 6.45 -8.25 -13.62
N SER A 226 6.30 -6.96 -13.28
CA SER A 226 6.65 -5.84 -14.19
C SER A 226 7.53 -4.78 -13.55
N GLU A 227 8.34 -4.10 -14.39
CA GLU A 227 9.09 -2.89 -14.03
C GLU A 227 8.18 -1.76 -13.52
N MET A 228 6.89 -1.75 -13.91
CA MET A 228 5.91 -0.76 -13.47
C MET A 228 5.59 -0.88 -11.98
N ASP A 229 5.54 -2.08 -11.41
CA ASP A 229 5.31 -2.26 -9.98
C ASP A 229 6.48 -1.74 -9.15
N TYR A 230 7.71 -1.91 -9.66
CA TYR A 230 8.93 -1.36 -9.07
C TYR A 230 8.99 0.18 -9.07
N SER A 231 8.25 0.83 -9.97
CA SER A 231 8.21 2.30 -10.03
C SER A 231 7.34 2.93 -8.94
N ARG A 232 6.51 2.13 -8.26
CA ARG A 232 5.60 2.60 -7.22
C ARG A 232 6.30 2.58 -5.85
N PRO A 233 5.97 3.53 -4.95
CA PRO A 233 6.55 3.55 -3.61
C PRO A 233 6.18 2.31 -2.79
N TYR A 234 4.97 1.79 -3.00
CA TYR A 234 4.51 0.52 -2.44
C TYR A 234 3.35 -0.06 -3.27
N PHE A 235 3.08 -1.34 -3.09
CA PHE A 235 2.05 -2.10 -3.80
C PHE A 235 1.52 -3.28 -2.95
N CYS A 236 0.45 -3.91 -3.43
CA CYS A 236 -0.03 -5.19 -2.92
C CYS A 236 0.55 -6.35 -3.73
N MET A 237 0.63 -7.52 -3.11
CA MET A 237 1.15 -8.74 -3.73
C MET A 237 0.28 -9.93 -3.36
N VAL A 238 -0.06 -10.75 -4.35
CA VAL A 238 -0.66 -12.07 -4.16
C VAL A 238 0.37 -13.13 -4.50
N LEU A 239 0.56 -14.10 -3.61
CA LEU A 239 1.40 -15.26 -3.83
C LEU A 239 0.58 -16.55 -3.75
N SER A 240 0.93 -17.54 -4.57
CA SER A 240 0.23 -18.82 -4.64
C SER A 240 1.20 -19.98 -4.77
N LYS A 241 1.05 -21.00 -3.91
CA LYS A 241 1.71 -22.30 -4.10
C LYS A 241 1.09 -23.07 -5.27
N LEU A 242 -0.20 -22.90 -5.48
CA LEU A 242 -0.93 -23.56 -6.56
C LEU A 242 -0.56 -22.95 -7.93
N PRO A 243 -0.66 -23.73 -9.02
CA PRO A 243 -0.63 -23.19 -10.37
C PRO A 243 -1.69 -22.11 -10.55
N VAL A 244 -1.27 -20.95 -11.04
CA VAL A 244 -2.13 -19.80 -11.25
C VAL A 244 -2.54 -19.75 -12.72
N LYS A 245 -3.84 -19.64 -12.98
CA LYS A 245 -4.39 -19.46 -14.34
C LYS A 245 -4.10 -18.05 -14.82
N SER A 246 -4.36 -17.06 -13.97
CA SER A 246 -4.13 -15.66 -14.27
C SER A 246 -3.84 -14.87 -13.00
N PHE A 247 -2.94 -13.90 -13.13
CA PHE A 247 -2.86 -12.77 -12.21
C PHE A 247 -3.42 -11.54 -12.93
N SER A 248 -4.21 -10.74 -12.23
CA SER A 248 -4.69 -9.46 -12.76
C SER A 248 -4.70 -8.40 -11.67
N LYS A 249 -4.63 -7.13 -12.11
CA LYS A 249 -4.70 -5.95 -11.25
C LYS A 249 -5.73 -4.99 -11.80
N LYS A 250 -6.54 -4.41 -10.90
CA LYS A 250 -7.52 -3.40 -11.26
C LYS A 250 -7.32 -2.16 -10.39
N PRO A 251 -6.71 -1.09 -10.93
CA PRO A 251 -6.60 0.19 -10.23
C PRO A 251 -7.98 0.76 -9.91
N PHE A 252 -8.13 1.35 -8.73
CA PHE A 252 -9.33 2.08 -8.40
C PHE A 252 -9.23 3.51 -8.95
N SER A 253 -10.16 3.88 -9.82
CA SER A 253 -10.13 5.17 -10.52
C SER A 253 -10.27 6.37 -9.59
N ASN A 254 -10.89 6.18 -8.42
CA ASN A 254 -11.07 7.19 -7.39
C ASN A 254 -9.95 7.20 -6.35
N SER A 255 -8.92 6.36 -6.49
CA SER A 255 -7.82 6.35 -5.53
C SER A 255 -6.88 7.52 -5.75
N ILE A 256 -6.44 8.12 -4.64
CA ILE A 256 -5.40 9.15 -4.63
C ILE A 256 -4.08 8.62 -4.04
N MET A 257 -4.10 7.43 -3.44
CA MET A 257 -2.95 6.72 -2.90
C MET A 257 -2.50 5.55 -3.79
N GLY A 258 -2.99 5.48 -5.03
CA GLY A 258 -2.64 4.44 -6.00
C GLY A 258 -3.19 3.05 -5.63
N ARG A 259 -4.33 2.97 -4.95
CA ARG A 259 -4.92 1.71 -4.50
C ARG A 259 -5.48 0.92 -5.68
N GLU A 260 -5.38 -0.40 -5.56
CA GLU A 260 -5.82 -1.35 -6.59
C GLU A 260 -6.28 -2.66 -5.98
N LEU A 261 -7.04 -3.44 -6.75
CA LEU A 261 -7.40 -4.81 -6.43
C LEU A 261 -6.47 -5.76 -7.20
N CYS A 262 -5.69 -6.57 -6.48
CA CYS A 262 -4.89 -7.65 -7.06
C CYS A 262 -5.65 -8.97 -6.94
N ILE A 263 -5.64 -9.78 -8.01
CA ILE A 263 -6.45 -10.98 -8.14
C ILE A 263 -5.57 -12.13 -8.67
N ALA A 264 -5.69 -13.30 -8.06
CA ALA A 264 -5.15 -14.55 -8.56
C ALA A 264 -6.31 -15.54 -8.76
N GLU A 265 -6.40 -16.07 -9.98
CA GLU A 265 -7.37 -17.12 -10.32
C GLU A 265 -6.65 -18.47 -10.35
N VAL A 266 -7.14 -19.45 -9.61
CA VAL A 266 -6.54 -20.78 -9.51
C VAL A 266 -7.59 -21.88 -9.65
N GLU A 267 -7.11 -23.09 -9.87
CA GLU A 267 -7.93 -24.30 -9.79
C GLU A 267 -7.54 -25.07 -8.53
N ALA A 268 -8.42 -25.03 -7.52
CA ALA A 268 -8.17 -25.65 -6.22
C ALA A 268 -8.22 -27.19 -6.30
N ALA A 269 -9.15 -27.71 -7.10
CA ALA A 269 -9.31 -29.12 -7.47
C ALA A 269 -9.87 -29.20 -8.90
N ARG A 270 -9.89 -30.39 -9.50
CA ARG A 270 -10.35 -30.57 -10.89
C ARG A 270 -11.75 -29.98 -11.07
N GLY A 271 -11.87 -28.92 -11.88
CA GLY A 271 -13.13 -28.23 -12.14
C GLY A 271 -13.58 -27.23 -11.06
N THR A 272 -12.86 -27.09 -9.95
CA THR A 272 -13.21 -26.17 -8.84
C THR A 272 -12.34 -24.91 -8.90
N SER A 273 -12.92 -23.82 -9.40
CA SER A 273 -12.28 -22.50 -9.43
C SER A 273 -12.22 -21.88 -8.03
N LEU A 274 -11.11 -21.25 -7.69
CA LEU A 274 -10.93 -20.43 -6.50
C LEU A 274 -10.24 -19.12 -6.88
N VAL A 275 -10.78 -18.00 -6.41
CA VAL A 275 -10.19 -16.69 -6.60
C VAL A 275 -9.70 -16.13 -5.28
N ILE A 276 -8.42 -15.74 -5.26
CA ILE A 276 -7.81 -15.05 -4.14
C ILE A 276 -7.60 -13.59 -4.57
N ALA A 277 -8.14 -12.66 -3.79
CA ALA A 277 -7.99 -11.24 -4.05
C ALA A 277 -7.42 -10.52 -2.83
N THR A 278 -6.69 -9.43 -3.09
CA THR A 278 -6.22 -8.53 -2.05
C THR A 278 -6.25 -7.08 -2.50
N SER A 279 -6.41 -6.19 -1.52
CA SER A 279 -6.29 -4.77 -1.70
C SER A 279 -5.82 -4.12 -0.42
N HIS A 280 -5.36 -2.89 -0.56
CA HIS A 280 -5.17 -1.96 0.54
C HIS A 280 -6.13 -0.79 0.25
N LEU A 281 -7.34 -0.79 0.82
CA LEU A 281 -8.34 0.25 0.52
C LEU A 281 -7.93 1.60 1.13
N GLU A 282 -8.40 2.70 0.55
CA GLU A 282 -7.98 4.08 0.86
C GLU A 282 -7.88 4.33 2.38
N SER A 283 -6.70 4.71 2.85
CA SER A 283 -6.46 4.91 4.30
C SER A 283 -6.94 6.28 4.75
N PRO A 284 -7.34 6.44 6.02
CA PRO A 284 -7.39 7.75 6.64
C PRO A 284 -6.00 8.41 6.59
N SER A 285 -5.92 9.66 6.13
CA SER A 285 -4.66 10.41 6.12
C SER A 285 -4.92 11.85 6.59
N PRO A 286 -5.20 12.04 7.89
CA PRO A 286 -5.34 13.36 8.48
C PRO A 286 -4.03 14.13 8.38
N GLY A 287 -3.99 15.15 7.52
CA GLY A 287 -2.82 16.00 7.31
C GLY A 287 -3.17 17.42 6.88
N PRO A 288 -2.18 18.33 6.80
CA PRO A 288 -2.40 19.70 6.39
C PRO A 288 -3.10 19.77 5.02
N PRO A 289 -3.98 20.76 4.77
CA PRO A 289 -4.30 21.88 5.68
C PRO A 289 -5.45 21.57 6.65
N LYS A 290 -6.27 20.55 6.39
CA LYS A 290 -7.54 20.33 7.12
C LYS A 290 -7.46 19.36 8.30
N TRP A 291 -6.47 18.45 8.29
CA TRP A 291 -6.22 17.47 9.35
C TRP A 291 -7.36 16.48 9.62
N ASP A 292 -8.33 16.37 8.71
CA ASP A 292 -9.56 15.59 8.87
C ASP A 292 -9.83 14.64 7.68
N GLN A 293 -8.87 14.43 6.78
CA GLN A 293 -9.09 13.64 5.57
C GLN A 293 -9.16 12.13 5.87
N MET A 294 -10.37 11.61 6.05
CA MET A 294 -10.63 10.20 6.40
C MET A 294 -10.85 9.26 5.20
N PHE A 295 -11.03 9.83 4.00
CA PHE A 295 -11.22 9.11 2.73
C PHE A 295 -12.29 7.99 2.75
N SER A 296 -13.34 8.20 3.55
CA SER A 296 -14.44 7.23 3.73
C SER A 296 -15.20 6.99 2.43
N LYS A 297 -15.54 8.05 1.70
CA LYS A 297 -16.28 7.94 0.43
C LYS A 297 -15.49 7.13 -0.60
N GLU A 298 -14.19 7.39 -0.69
CA GLU A 298 -13.29 6.71 -1.61
C GLU A 298 -13.22 5.22 -1.28
N ARG A 299 -12.95 4.89 -0.01
CA ARG A 299 -12.89 3.53 0.50
C ARG A 299 -14.19 2.75 0.30
N VAL A 300 -15.35 3.36 0.52
CA VAL A 300 -16.67 2.74 0.28
C VAL A 300 -16.87 2.41 -1.20
N VAL A 301 -16.53 3.33 -2.11
CA VAL A 301 -16.62 3.09 -3.56
C VAL A 301 -15.69 1.94 -3.98
N GLN A 302 -14.47 1.90 -3.45
CA GLN A 302 -13.49 0.84 -3.75
C GLN A 302 -13.97 -0.54 -3.28
N ALA A 303 -14.49 -0.64 -2.06
CA ALA A 303 -15.07 -1.89 -1.54
C ALA A 303 -16.24 -2.38 -2.41
N ASN A 304 -17.14 -1.47 -2.79
CA ASN A 304 -18.24 -1.79 -3.70
C ASN A 304 -17.76 -2.25 -5.08
N GLU A 305 -16.76 -1.57 -5.64
CA GLU A 305 -16.18 -1.95 -6.93
C GLU A 305 -15.55 -3.34 -6.88
N ALA A 306 -14.81 -3.65 -5.81
CA ALA A 306 -14.19 -4.95 -5.61
C ALA A 306 -15.24 -6.07 -5.49
N ILE A 307 -16.24 -5.91 -4.61
CA ILE A 307 -17.30 -6.92 -4.45
C ILE A 307 -18.09 -7.12 -5.75
N ASN A 308 -18.42 -6.04 -6.47
CA ASN A 308 -19.14 -6.13 -7.74
C ASN A 308 -18.35 -6.82 -8.85
N LEU A 309 -17.03 -6.70 -8.86
CA LEU A 309 -16.18 -7.42 -9.80
C LEU A 309 -16.10 -8.90 -9.44
N LEU A 310 -15.84 -9.20 -8.16
CA LEU A 310 -15.54 -10.54 -7.68
C LEU A 310 -16.78 -11.45 -7.59
N LYS A 311 -17.99 -10.89 -7.43
CA LYS A 311 -19.24 -11.67 -7.29
C LYS A 311 -19.59 -12.57 -8.48
N LYS A 312 -18.88 -12.43 -9.60
CA LYS A 312 -19.03 -13.29 -10.78
C LYS A 312 -18.50 -14.71 -10.55
N GLN A 313 -17.67 -14.90 -9.53
CA GLN A 313 -16.99 -16.15 -9.23
C GLN A 313 -17.69 -16.91 -8.09
N PRO A 314 -17.73 -18.25 -8.14
CA PRO A 314 -18.41 -19.06 -7.14
C PRO A 314 -17.65 -19.16 -5.81
N ASN A 315 -16.31 -19.14 -5.86
CA ASN A 315 -15.45 -19.21 -4.68
C ASN A 315 -14.43 -18.07 -4.70
N VAL A 316 -14.56 -17.16 -3.75
CA VAL A 316 -13.71 -15.99 -3.59
C VAL A 316 -13.31 -15.84 -2.13
N VAL A 317 -12.02 -15.62 -1.91
CA VAL A 317 -11.46 -15.10 -0.66
C VAL A 317 -10.84 -13.73 -0.97
N PHE A 318 -11.46 -12.66 -0.49
CA PHE A 318 -10.94 -11.29 -0.60
C PHE A 318 -10.38 -10.85 0.75
N GLY A 319 -9.05 -10.85 0.87
CA GLY A 319 -8.34 -10.54 2.11
C GLY A 319 -7.40 -9.35 1.96
N GLY A 320 -7.33 -8.47 2.94
CA GLY A 320 -6.43 -7.32 2.90
C GLY A 320 -6.69 -6.32 4.00
N ASP A 321 -5.89 -5.27 4.00
CA ASP A 321 -6.12 -4.08 4.80
C ASP A 321 -7.25 -3.24 4.15
N MET A 322 -8.45 -3.38 4.71
CA MET A 322 -9.63 -2.70 4.23
C MET A 322 -9.72 -1.26 4.74
N ASN A 323 -8.86 -0.84 5.67
CA ASN A 323 -8.94 0.43 6.40
C ASN A 323 -10.35 0.75 6.95
N TRP A 324 -11.20 -0.26 7.10
CA TRP A 324 -12.63 -0.06 7.25
C TRP A 324 -12.98 0.33 8.68
N ASN A 325 -13.74 1.41 8.81
CA ASN A 325 -14.24 1.92 10.07
C ASN A 325 -15.76 1.89 10.05
N ASP A 326 -16.36 0.89 10.71
CA ASP A 326 -17.80 0.65 10.64
C ASP A 326 -18.65 1.86 11.11
N ASN A 327 -18.10 2.72 11.96
CA ASN A 327 -18.77 3.95 12.42
C ASN A 327 -18.75 5.09 11.38
N LEU A 328 -17.71 5.16 10.54
CA LEU A 328 -17.54 6.24 9.55
C LEU A 328 -17.99 5.80 8.16
N ASP A 329 -17.68 4.57 7.79
CA ASP A 329 -17.93 3.99 6.46
C ASP A 329 -19.28 3.27 6.38
N GLY A 330 -19.90 3.02 7.53
CA GLY A 330 -21.10 2.21 7.67
C GLY A 330 -20.81 0.71 7.57
N GLN A 331 -21.87 -0.04 7.30
CA GLN A 331 -21.77 -1.49 7.11
C GLN A 331 -20.95 -1.79 5.84
N TYR A 332 -20.01 -2.73 5.94
CA TYR A 332 -19.28 -3.22 4.78
C TYR A 332 -20.25 -3.70 3.69
N PRO A 333 -20.06 -3.37 2.40
CA PRO A 333 -21.03 -3.63 1.33
C PRO A 333 -21.05 -5.11 0.91
N LEU A 334 -21.37 -5.99 1.86
CA LEU A 334 -21.60 -7.41 1.60
C LEU A 334 -22.86 -7.59 0.76
N GLN A 335 -22.78 -8.49 -0.22
CA GLN A 335 -23.94 -8.92 -1.03
C GLN A 335 -24.37 -10.31 -0.59
N ASP A 336 -25.52 -10.78 -1.05
CA ASP A 336 -26.02 -12.12 -0.73
C ASP A 336 -24.97 -13.21 -1.02
N GLY A 337 -24.78 -14.10 -0.04
CA GLY A 337 -23.78 -15.16 -0.07
C GLY A 337 -22.36 -14.72 0.27
N TRP A 338 -22.11 -13.44 0.55
CA TRP A 338 -20.85 -12.96 1.09
C TRP A 338 -20.88 -12.87 2.62
N VAL A 339 -19.76 -13.22 3.24
CA VAL A 339 -19.58 -13.22 4.69
C VAL A 339 -18.24 -12.55 5.06
N ASP A 340 -18.21 -11.92 6.23
CA ASP A 340 -16.97 -11.54 6.90
C ASP A 340 -16.53 -12.73 7.76
N ALA A 341 -15.37 -13.31 7.45
CA ALA A 341 -14.90 -14.55 8.08
C ALA A 341 -14.73 -14.40 9.60
N TRP A 342 -14.23 -13.24 10.06
CA TRP A 342 -14.06 -12.99 11.49
C TRP A 342 -15.41 -12.89 12.18
N SER A 343 -16.32 -12.08 11.65
CA SER A 343 -17.66 -11.94 12.22
C SER A 343 -18.44 -13.25 12.25
N GLN A 344 -18.25 -14.13 11.25
CA GLN A 344 -18.90 -15.44 11.22
C GLN A 344 -18.36 -16.39 12.29
N LEU A 345 -17.05 -16.49 12.45
CA LEU A 345 -16.43 -17.48 13.35
C LEU A 345 -16.26 -16.98 14.78
N ARG A 346 -16.07 -15.66 14.97
CA ARG A 346 -15.72 -15.02 16.23
C ARG A 346 -16.59 -13.78 16.51
N PRO A 347 -17.93 -13.90 16.51
CA PRO A 347 -18.84 -12.75 16.63
C PRO A 347 -18.70 -11.96 17.94
N ASN A 348 -18.14 -12.59 18.98
CA ASN A 348 -17.97 -11.99 20.30
C ASN A 348 -16.55 -11.45 20.54
N GLU A 349 -15.67 -11.52 19.54
CA GLU A 349 -14.30 -11.02 19.63
C GLU A 349 -14.12 -9.79 18.74
N ASN A 350 -13.43 -8.76 19.25
CA ASN A 350 -13.25 -7.51 18.52
C ASN A 350 -12.42 -7.64 17.23
N GLY A 351 -11.49 -8.60 17.18
CA GLY A 351 -10.63 -8.81 16.02
C GLY A 351 -9.75 -7.62 15.66
N TRP A 352 -9.21 -6.90 16.64
CA TRP A 352 -8.37 -5.73 16.37
C TRP A 352 -7.03 -6.14 15.76
N THR A 353 -6.92 -6.03 14.43
CA THR A 353 -5.69 -6.28 13.68
C THR A 353 -4.73 -5.10 13.72
N TYR A 354 -5.22 -3.91 14.04
CA TYR A 354 -4.44 -2.74 14.38
C TYR A 354 -4.78 -2.30 15.81
N ASP A 355 -3.88 -2.56 16.75
CA ASP A 355 -4.10 -2.29 18.17
C ASP A 355 -2.89 -1.63 18.82
N THR A 356 -2.96 -0.31 18.99
CA THR A 356 -1.89 0.47 19.66
C THR A 356 -1.74 0.20 21.16
N LYS A 357 -2.70 -0.49 21.79
CA LYS A 357 -2.65 -0.87 23.20
C LYS A 357 -1.96 -2.23 23.37
N ALA A 358 -2.29 -3.20 22.53
CA ALA A 358 -1.70 -4.53 22.57
C ALA A 358 -0.32 -4.56 21.87
N ASN A 359 -0.17 -3.86 20.74
CA ASN A 359 1.08 -3.82 19.99
C ASN A 359 2.10 -2.95 20.72
N GLN A 360 3.01 -3.59 21.45
CA GLN A 360 3.98 -2.91 22.29
C GLN A 360 4.92 -1.97 21.51
N MET A 361 5.13 -2.23 20.22
CA MET A 361 5.91 -1.35 19.34
C MET A 361 5.25 0.02 19.15
N LEU A 362 3.93 0.10 19.29
CA LEU A 362 3.16 1.33 19.13
C LEU A 362 2.95 2.08 20.45
N THR A 363 3.47 1.56 21.56
CA THR A 363 3.32 2.15 22.90
C THR A 363 3.61 3.65 22.88
N GLY A 364 2.77 4.39 23.59
CA GLY A 364 2.87 5.84 23.68
C GLY A 364 2.14 6.61 22.58
N ASN A 365 1.59 5.94 21.56
CA ASN A 365 0.60 6.51 20.66
C ASN A 365 -0.75 6.71 21.39
N ARG A 366 -1.66 7.47 20.77
CA ARG A 366 -3.07 7.49 21.22
C ARG A 366 -3.69 6.13 21.00
N THR A 367 -4.62 5.76 21.88
CA THR A 367 -5.34 4.50 21.78
C THR A 367 -6.21 4.48 20.53
N VAL A 368 -5.81 3.65 19.58
CA VAL A 368 -6.54 3.26 18.38
C VAL A 368 -6.56 1.73 18.35
N GLN A 369 -7.76 1.17 18.25
CA GLN A 369 -8.02 -0.27 18.18
C GLN A 369 -9.06 -0.50 17.09
N LYS A 370 -8.65 -1.12 15.99
CA LYS A 370 -9.44 -1.22 14.76
C LYS A 370 -9.23 -2.58 14.10
N ARG A 371 -10.29 -3.08 13.45
CA ARG A 371 -10.29 -4.28 12.61
C ARG A 371 -10.16 -3.86 11.15
N LEU A 372 -8.94 -3.41 10.81
CA LEU A 372 -8.62 -2.86 9.49
C LEU A 372 -8.49 -4.00 8.48
N ASP A 373 -7.80 -5.07 8.86
CA ASP A 373 -7.59 -6.25 8.04
C ASP A 373 -8.79 -7.19 8.17
N ARG A 374 -9.32 -7.64 7.03
CA ARG A 374 -10.51 -8.51 6.99
C ARG A 374 -10.38 -9.56 5.90
N PHE A 375 -11.11 -10.66 6.06
CA PHE A 375 -11.38 -11.63 5.00
C PHE A 375 -12.87 -11.62 4.67
N ILE A 376 -13.19 -11.20 3.45
CA ILE A 376 -14.54 -11.16 2.90
C ILE A 376 -14.67 -12.31 1.89
N CYS A 377 -15.53 -13.27 2.19
CA CYS A 377 -15.57 -14.54 1.49
C CYS A 377 -16.93 -14.77 0.84
N ARG A 378 -16.93 -15.41 -0.33
CA ARG A 378 -18.12 -16.02 -0.95
C ARG A 378 -17.71 -17.41 -1.39
N LEU A 379 -18.28 -18.45 -0.80
CA LEU A 379 -17.81 -19.83 -1.01
C LEU A 379 -18.97 -20.78 -1.27
N THR A 380 -19.12 -21.21 -2.52
CA THR A 380 -20.07 -22.25 -2.92
C THR A 380 -19.56 -23.65 -2.55
N ASP A 381 -18.31 -23.96 -2.89
CA ASP A 381 -17.74 -25.32 -2.78
C ASP A 381 -16.89 -25.51 -1.52
N PHE A 382 -16.58 -24.41 -0.81
CA PHE A 382 -15.75 -24.41 0.39
C PHE A 382 -16.52 -23.86 1.59
N LYS A 383 -16.06 -24.21 2.79
CA LYS A 383 -16.49 -23.64 4.07
C LYS A 383 -15.29 -23.03 4.80
N ILE A 384 -15.55 -21.98 5.57
CA ILE A 384 -14.54 -21.38 6.43
C ILE A 384 -14.42 -22.24 7.69
N THR A 385 -13.21 -22.67 8.02
CA THR A 385 -12.95 -23.56 9.16
C THR A 385 -12.25 -22.87 10.31
N SER A 386 -11.30 -21.96 10.03
CA SER A 386 -10.66 -21.14 11.07
C SER A 386 -10.28 -19.76 10.56
N VAL A 387 -10.15 -18.81 11.48
CA VAL A 387 -9.54 -17.50 11.24
C VAL A 387 -8.77 -17.12 12.49
N ASP A 388 -7.47 -16.89 12.34
CA ASP A 388 -6.55 -16.71 13.46
C ASP A 388 -5.69 -15.46 13.24
N MET A 389 -5.37 -14.76 14.32
CA MET A 389 -4.50 -13.60 14.29
C MET A 389 -3.07 -14.03 14.62
N ILE A 390 -2.09 -13.56 13.85
CA ILE A 390 -0.68 -13.96 13.96
C ILE A 390 0.27 -12.75 13.97
N GLY A 391 1.54 -12.97 14.34
CA GLY A 391 2.54 -11.90 14.39
C GLY A 391 2.35 -10.93 15.55
N MET A 392 1.75 -11.42 16.64
CA MET A 392 1.48 -10.64 17.86
C MET A 392 2.67 -10.55 18.81
N GLU A 393 3.70 -11.36 18.57
CA GLU A 393 4.88 -11.44 19.43
C GLU A 393 5.98 -10.47 18.99
N ALA A 394 6.66 -9.89 19.98
CA ALA A 394 7.85 -9.09 19.74
C ALA A 394 8.99 -9.94 19.20
N ILE A 395 9.80 -9.37 18.31
CA ILE A 395 11.00 -10.00 17.78
C ILE A 395 12.04 -10.05 18.92
N PRO A 396 12.53 -11.24 19.33
CA PRO A 396 13.43 -11.38 20.46
C PRO A 396 14.70 -10.54 20.31
N GLY A 397 15.03 -9.75 21.32
CA GLY A 397 16.25 -8.94 21.37
C GLY A 397 16.25 -7.71 20.45
N VAL A 398 15.10 -7.35 19.85
CA VAL A 398 15.01 -6.21 18.93
C VAL A 398 14.15 -5.09 19.54
N SER A 399 14.72 -3.90 19.62
CA SER A 399 14.06 -2.72 20.18
C SER A 399 14.46 -1.45 19.42
N TYR A 400 13.64 -0.41 19.53
CA TYR A 400 13.95 0.93 19.01
C TYR A 400 13.69 2.03 20.04
N ASN A 401 14.35 3.17 19.83
CA ASN A 401 14.13 4.37 20.63
C ASN A 401 13.04 5.23 19.99
N LYS A 402 11.97 5.49 20.74
CA LYS A 402 10.89 6.38 20.35
C LYS A 402 10.94 7.64 21.18
N GLU A 403 11.04 8.78 20.49
CA GLU A 403 10.89 10.08 21.14
C GLU A 403 9.42 10.36 21.39
N LYS A 404 9.07 10.69 22.64
CA LYS A 404 7.74 11.14 23.02
C LYS A 404 7.84 12.47 23.74
N LYS A 405 7.23 13.50 23.16
CA LYS A 405 7.04 14.78 23.82
C LYS A 405 5.94 14.63 24.87
N VAL A 406 6.29 14.83 26.13
CA VAL A 406 5.35 14.87 27.26
C VAL A 406 5.49 16.24 27.89
N ARG A 407 4.48 17.10 27.72
CA ARG A 407 4.56 18.53 28.08
C ARG A 407 5.72 19.22 27.33
N LYS A 408 6.59 19.95 28.01
CA LYS A 408 7.77 20.65 27.44
C LYS A 408 9.04 19.76 27.41
N GLU A 409 8.95 18.50 27.80
CA GLU A 409 10.09 17.58 27.87
C GLU A 409 10.00 16.48 26.79
N ILE A 410 11.16 16.10 26.25
CA ILE A 410 11.29 14.96 25.34
C ILE A 410 11.73 13.75 26.16
N LYS A 411 10.92 12.70 26.18
CA LYS A 411 11.26 11.42 26.79
C LYS A 411 11.63 10.42 25.70
N GLN A 412 12.68 9.64 25.94
CA GLN A 412 13.07 8.51 25.11
C GLN A 412 12.43 7.24 25.68
N LEU A 413 11.70 6.50 24.86
CA LEU A 413 11.12 5.20 25.20
C LEU A 413 11.86 4.12 24.43
N VAL A 414 12.41 3.12 25.12
CA VAL A 414 12.92 1.91 24.48
C VAL A 414 11.75 0.95 24.33
N LEU A 415 11.34 0.68 23.09
CA LEU A 415 10.19 -0.17 22.80
C LEU A 415 10.60 -1.41 22.01
N PRO A 416 9.99 -2.57 22.27
CA PRO A 416 10.22 -3.76 21.46
C PRO A 416 9.73 -3.53 20.03
N ILE A 417 10.25 -4.32 19.09
CA ILE A 417 9.81 -4.29 17.70
C ILE A 417 9.00 -5.55 17.42
N LEU A 418 7.84 -5.37 16.80
CA LEU A 418 7.01 -6.43 16.25
C LEU A 418 7.22 -6.51 14.73
N PRO A 419 6.76 -7.60 14.07
CA PRO A 419 6.91 -7.75 12.62
C PRO A 419 6.31 -6.57 11.83
N SER A 420 5.18 -6.03 12.30
CA SER A 420 4.45 -4.91 11.68
C SER A 420 3.67 -4.13 12.74
N ASP A 421 3.18 -2.94 12.41
CA ASP A 421 2.19 -2.23 13.21
C ASP A 421 0.80 -2.89 13.13
N HIS A 422 0.59 -3.75 12.14
CA HIS A 422 -0.55 -4.67 12.02
C HIS A 422 -0.22 -6.08 12.52
N TYR A 423 -1.25 -6.81 12.94
CA TYR A 423 -1.23 -8.26 13.08
C TYR A 423 -1.74 -8.92 11.80
N GLY A 424 -1.15 -10.05 11.43
CA GLY A 424 -1.58 -10.83 10.28
C GLY A 424 -2.87 -11.62 10.57
N LEU A 425 -3.64 -11.92 9.54
CA LEU A 425 -4.77 -12.84 9.61
C LEU A 425 -4.50 -14.11 8.80
N LEU A 426 -4.70 -15.27 9.40
CA LEU A 426 -4.59 -16.58 8.77
C LEU A 426 -5.98 -17.23 8.71
N LEU A 427 -6.52 -17.34 7.50
CA LEU A 427 -7.79 -18.00 7.21
C LEU A 427 -7.54 -19.44 6.77
N THR A 428 -8.35 -20.38 7.25
CA THR A 428 -8.42 -21.73 6.69
C THR A 428 -9.80 -21.96 6.08
N ILE A 429 -9.83 -22.47 4.86
CA ILE A 429 -11.04 -22.97 4.20
C ILE A 429 -10.85 -24.45 3.87
N SER A 430 -11.92 -25.24 3.85
CA SER A 430 -11.90 -26.63 3.41
C SER A 430 -13.01 -26.90 2.41
N SER A 431 -12.87 -27.94 1.60
CA SER A 431 -13.99 -28.46 0.81
C SER A 431 -15.21 -28.71 1.72
N LYS A 432 -16.41 -28.46 1.19
CA LYS A 432 -17.66 -28.63 1.94
C LYS A 432 -17.96 -30.08 2.28
#